data_AF-X0Z792-F1
#
_entry.id   AF-X0Z792-F1
#
_cell.length_a   1.000
_cell.length_b   1.000
_cell.length_c   1.000
_cell.angle_alpha   90.00
_cell.angle_beta   90.00
_cell.angle_gamma   90.00
#
_symmetry.space_group_name_H-M   'P 1'
#
loop_
_entity.id
_entity.type
_entity.pdbx_description
1 polymer ?
#
loop_
_entity_poly.entity_id
_entity_poly.type
_entity_poly.pdbx_seq_one_letter_code
_entity_poly.pdbx_strand_id
1 'polypeptide(L)'
;MGDVFEDRLEGAYTEIVKIANSQVKVDKTQKFIGFDAYLKVINSGVDVVLLTTPPGFRPDHLTAAVNAGKHAFCEKPVAVDAPGVRKVLAAAKIAKDKQVSSLRMLILIF
;
A
#
# COMPACT_ATOMS: atom_id res chain seq x y z
N MET A 1 -4.09 -9.68 -0.31
CA MET A 1 -2.90 -9.31 -1.12
C MET A 1 -3.36 -8.92 -2.52
N GLY A 2 -2.64 -8.05 -3.23
CA GLY A 2 -3.03 -7.68 -4.58
C GLY A 2 -1.87 -7.23 -5.45
N ASP A 3 -1.89 -7.63 -6.72
CA ASP A 3 -0.93 -7.24 -7.76
C ASP A 3 -1.64 -7.23 -9.13
N VAL A 4 -1.01 -6.62 -10.13
CA VAL A 4 -1.45 -6.71 -11.53
C VAL A 4 -1.10 -8.07 -12.13
N PHE A 5 0.00 -8.68 -11.68
CA PHE A 5 0.53 -9.93 -12.22
C PHE A 5 0.42 -11.08 -11.21
N GLU A 6 -0.14 -12.20 -11.64
CA GLU A 6 -0.40 -13.37 -10.79
C GLU A 6 0.88 -14.04 -10.28
N ASP A 7 1.89 -14.16 -11.15
CA ASP A 7 3.21 -14.73 -10.82
C ASP A 7 3.89 -13.97 -9.67
N ARG A 8 3.79 -12.63 -9.67
CA ARG A 8 4.33 -11.78 -8.60
C ARG A 8 3.58 -11.95 -7.30
N LEU A 9 2.25 -12.04 -7.35
CA LEU A 9 1.42 -12.25 -6.16
C LEU A 9 1.72 -13.59 -5.51
N GLU A 10 1.77 -14.67 -6.29
CA GLU A 10 2.03 -16.02 -5.78
C GLU A 10 3.47 -16.18 -5.29
N GLY A 11 4.44 -15.57 -5.99
CA GLY A 11 5.82 -15.50 -5.52
C GLY A 11 5.93 -14.82 -4.16
N ALA A 12 5.33 -13.63 -4.00
CA ALA A 12 5.32 -12.91 -2.73
C ALA A 12 4.61 -13.71 -1.61
N TYR A 13 3.47 -14.35 -1.92
CA TYR A 13 2.75 -15.18 -0.98
C TYR A 13 3.61 -16.35 -0.47
N THR A 14 4.31 -17.02 -1.39
CA THR A 14 5.19 -18.15 -1.06
C THR A 14 6.32 -17.73 -0.12
N GLU A 15 6.97 -16.59 -0.38
CA GLU A 15 8.04 -16.09 0.49
C GLU A 15 7.53 -15.67 1.88
N ILE A 16 6.36 -15.04 1.96
CA ILE A 16 5.77 -14.66 3.26
C ILE A 16 5.38 -15.91 4.06
N VAL A 17 4.82 -16.92 3.41
CA VAL A 17 4.47 -18.21 4.04
C VAL A 17 5.71 -18.92 4.59
N LYS A 18 6.83 -18.91 3.87
CA LYS A 18 8.10 -19.48 4.37
C LYS A 18 8.58 -18.83 5.66
N ILE A 19 8.39 -17.51 5.80
CA ILE A 19 8.86 -16.73 6.96
C ILE A 19 7.89 -16.87 8.14
N ALA A 20 6.58 -16.80 7.90
CA ALA A 20 5.59 -16.62 8.94
C ALA A 20 4.32 -17.47 8.74
N ASN A 21 4.47 -18.74 8.35
CA ASN A 21 3.36 -19.64 7.98
C ASN A 21 2.16 -19.60 8.94
N SER A 22 2.38 -19.61 10.26
CA SER A 22 1.30 -19.61 11.26
C SER A 22 0.52 -18.29 11.38
N GLN A 23 1.08 -17.19 10.86
CA GLN A 23 0.49 -15.86 10.90
C GLN A 23 -0.18 -15.48 9.56
N VAL A 24 0.06 -16.23 8.49
CA VAL A 24 -0.53 -15.96 7.17
C VAL A 24 -1.91 -16.60 7.07
N LYS A 25 -2.94 -15.75 7.00
CA LYS A 25 -4.33 -16.14 6.72
C LYS A 25 -4.82 -15.40 5.49
N VAL A 26 -4.47 -15.91 4.30
CA VAL A 26 -4.87 -15.32 3.01
C VAL A 26 -5.45 -16.42 2.14
N ASP A 27 -6.79 -16.46 2.05
CA ASP A 27 -7.49 -17.36 1.15
C ASP A 27 -7.41 -16.89 -0.31
N LYS A 28 -7.75 -17.77 -1.27
CA LYS A 28 -7.80 -17.41 -2.69
C LYS A 28 -8.71 -16.21 -2.98
N THR A 29 -9.78 -16.03 -2.20
CA THR A 29 -10.72 -14.90 -2.32
C THR A 29 -10.13 -13.56 -1.87
N GLN A 30 -9.03 -13.59 -1.10
CA GLN A 30 -8.31 -12.40 -0.61
C GLN A 30 -7.04 -12.12 -1.43
N LYS A 31 -6.89 -12.80 -2.57
CA LYS A 31 -5.86 -12.54 -3.57
C LYS A 31 -6.52 -11.83 -4.75
N PHE A 32 -6.16 -10.57 -4.96
CA PHE A 32 -6.78 -9.72 -5.97
C PHE A 32 -5.81 -9.49 -7.12
N ILE A 33 -6.25 -9.78 -8.36
CA ILE A 33 -5.47 -9.57 -9.57
C ILE A 33 -6.10 -8.46 -10.42
N GLY A 34 -5.25 -7.59 -10.98
CA GLY A 34 -5.64 -6.53 -11.91
C GLY A 34 -5.28 -5.13 -11.44
N PHE A 35 -5.52 -4.12 -12.28
CA PHE A 35 -5.20 -2.72 -11.95
C PHE A 35 -6.02 -2.16 -10.78
N ASP A 36 -7.18 -2.74 -10.50
CA ASP A 36 -8.03 -2.36 -9.37
C ASP A 36 -7.73 -3.16 -8.09
N ALA A 37 -6.74 -4.05 -8.11
CA ALA A 37 -6.39 -4.91 -6.98
C ALA A 37 -6.07 -4.13 -5.71
N TYR A 38 -5.38 -2.98 -5.81
CA TYR A 38 -5.06 -2.15 -4.66
C TYR A 38 -6.32 -1.61 -3.96
N LEU A 39 -7.35 -1.21 -4.72
CA LEU A 39 -8.64 -0.78 -4.16
C LEU A 39 -9.34 -1.93 -3.46
N LYS A 40 -9.34 -3.12 -4.06
CA LYS A 40 -9.92 -4.33 -3.45
C LYS A 40 -9.22 -4.67 -2.13
N VAL A 41 -7.89 -4.58 -2.06
CA VAL A 41 -7.13 -4.78 -0.82
C VAL A 41 -7.50 -3.73 0.23
N ILE A 42 -7.53 -2.44 -0.13
CA ILE A 42 -7.88 -1.36 0.80
C ILE A 42 -9.30 -1.56 1.37
N ASN A 43 -10.23 -2.01 0.52
CA ASN A 43 -11.63 -2.21 0.87
C ASN A 43 -11.93 -3.57 1.51
N SER A 44 -10.94 -4.48 1.62
CA SER A 44 -11.17 -5.82 2.19
C SER A 44 -11.21 -5.84 3.72
N GLY A 45 -11.41 -4.69 4.37
CA GLY A 45 -11.50 -4.58 5.83
C GLY A 45 -10.16 -4.59 6.56
N VAL A 46 -9.04 -4.31 5.87
CA VAL A 46 -7.71 -4.21 6.51
C VAL A 46 -7.57 -2.97 7.39
N ASP A 47 -6.73 -3.02 8.41
CA ASP A 47 -6.39 -1.87 9.25
C ASP A 47 -5.16 -1.11 8.72
N VAL A 48 -4.18 -1.87 8.22
CA VAL A 48 -2.90 -1.36 7.72
C VAL A 48 -2.65 -1.86 6.30
N VAL A 49 -2.18 -0.98 5.43
CA VAL A 49 -1.84 -1.25 4.02
C VAL A 49 -0.35 -1.05 3.82
N LEU A 50 0.32 -2.04 3.23
CA LEU A 50 1.73 -1.97 2.85
C LEU A 50 1.85 -1.75 1.34
N LEU A 51 2.35 -0.60 0.93
CA LEU A 51 2.53 -0.21 -0.46
C LEU A 51 3.95 -0.51 -0.92
N THR A 52 4.13 -1.71 -1.48
CA THR A 52 5.40 -2.19 -2.05
C THR A 52 5.40 -2.22 -3.58
N THR A 53 4.35 -1.69 -4.22
CA THR A 53 4.20 -1.59 -5.68
C THR A 53 5.25 -0.67 -6.31
N PRO A 54 5.44 -0.65 -7.64
CA PRO A 54 6.36 0.30 -8.29
C PRO A 54 6.05 1.76 -7.92
N PRO A 55 7.08 2.63 -7.81
CA PRO A 55 6.94 3.95 -7.21
C PRO A 55 6.04 4.92 -7.99
N GLY A 56 5.80 4.70 -9.29
CA GLY A 56 4.87 5.50 -10.08
C GLY A 56 3.41 5.39 -9.65
N PHE A 57 3.01 4.26 -9.04
CA PHE A 57 1.62 4.02 -8.61
C PHE A 57 1.39 4.35 -7.13
N ARG A 58 2.47 4.45 -6.34
CA ARG A 58 2.41 4.68 -4.89
C ARG A 58 1.65 5.96 -4.49
N PRO A 59 1.76 7.10 -5.19
CA PRO A 59 1.01 8.31 -4.83
C PRO A 59 -0.51 8.10 -4.84
N ASP A 60 -1.03 7.41 -5.86
CA ASP A 60 -2.47 7.17 -6.00
C ASP A 60 -2.94 6.10 -5.00
N HIS A 61 -2.15 5.04 -4.78
CA HIS A 61 -2.46 4.02 -3.79
C HIS A 61 -2.46 4.59 -2.36
N LEU A 62 -1.49 5.44 -2.04
CA LEU A 62 -1.40 6.12 -0.75
C LEU A 62 -2.60 7.04 -0.53
N THR A 63 -2.96 7.82 -1.54
CA THR A 63 -4.13 8.70 -1.50
C THR A 63 -5.40 7.88 -1.25
N ALA A 64 -5.57 6.75 -1.94
CA ALA A 64 -6.71 5.86 -1.74
C ALA A 64 -6.76 5.27 -0.32
N ALA A 65 -5.63 4.80 0.21
CA ALA A 65 -5.55 4.23 1.56
C ALA A 65 -5.89 5.26 2.64
N VAL A 66 -5.30 6.47 2.55
CA VAL A 66 -5.59 7.57 3.47
C VAL A 66 -7.05 8.02 3.36
N ASN A 67 -7.60 8.09 2.15
CA ASN A 67 -8.99 8.45 1.95
C ASN A 67 -9.95 7.42 2.56
N ALA A 68 -9.62 6.14 2.47
CA ALA A 68 -10.34 5.04 3.12
C ALA A 68 -10.10 4.94 4.64
N GLY A 69 -9.33 5.86 5.23
CA GLY A 69 -9.06 5.88 6.67
C GLY A 69 -8.16 4.73 7.12
N LYS A 70 -7.30 4.20 6.24
CA LYS A 70 -6.40 3.09 6.55
C LYS A 70 -5.01 3.60 6.92
N HIS A 71 -4.36 2.91 7.84
CA HIS A 71 -2.95 3.12 8.10
C HIS A 71 -2.15 2.66 6.88
N ALA A 72 -1.14 3.44 6.47
CA ALA A 72 -0.39 3.14 5.27
C ALA A 72 1.12 3.19 5.54
N PHE A 73 1.82 2.15 5.13
CA PHE A 73 3.26 2.14 4.98
C PHE A 73 3.60 2.17 3.50
N CYS A 74 4.51 3.06 3.10
CA CYS A 74 4.87 3.22 1.69
C CYS A 74 6.37 3.09 1.51
N GLU A 75 6.79 2.15 0.65
CA GLU A 75 8.20 1.93 0.34
C GLU A 75 8.83 3.14 -0.35
N LYS A 76 10.15 3.26 -0.21
CA LYS A 76 10.95 4.28 -0.93
C LYS A 76 11.22 3.83 -2.37
N PRO A 77 11.34 4.74 -3.34
CA PRO A 77 10.89 6.14 -3.29
C PRO A 77 9.36 6.24 -3.33
N VAL A 78 8.78 7.30 -2.74
CA VAL A 78 7.31 7.45 -2.61
C VAL A 78 6.65 7.99 -3.89
N ALA A 79 7.41 8.68 -4.73
CA ALA A 79 7.01 9.18 -6.04
C ALA A 79 8.23 9.27 -6.97
N VAL A 80 8.00 9.40 -8.27
CA VAL A 80 9.07 9.51 -9.30
C VAL A 80 9.09 10.88 -9.99
N ASP A 81 8.09 11.73 -9.76
CA ASP A 81 7.90 13.00 -10.43
C ASP A 81 7.29 14.07 -9.51
N ALA A 82 7.37 15.34 -9.92
CA ALA A 82 6.87 16.46 -9.12
C ALA A 82 5.34 16.40 -8.87
N PRO A 83 4.47 16.01 -9.83
CA PRO A 83 3.06 15.77 -9.57
C PRO A 83 2.81 14.69 -8.52
N GLY A 84 3.52 13.56 -8.59
CA GLY A 84 3.41 12.47 -7.61
C GLY A 84 3.80 12.91 -6.21
N VAL A 85 4.89 13.68 -6.07
CA VAL A 85 5.29 14.24 -4.77
C VAL A 85 4.21 15.16 -4.21
N ARG A 86 3.60 16.02 -5.02
CA ARG A 86 2.50 16.90 -4.57
C ARG A 86 1.28 16.10 -4.09
N LYS A 87 0.92 15.02 -4.78
CA LYS A 87 -0.14 14.10 -4.33
C LYS A 87 0.18 13.49 -2.97
N VAL A 88 1.41 13.03 -2.77
CA VAL A 88 1.87 12.45 -1.50
C VAL A 88 1.78 13.47 -0.37
N LEU A 89 2.21 14.71 -0.61
CA LEU A 89 2.11 15.80 0.39
C LEU A 89 0.65 16.11 0.74
N ALA A 90 -0.23 16.15 -0.25
CA ALA A 90 -1.67 16.35 -0.03
C ALA A 90 -2.28 15.19 0.78
N ALA A 91 -1.94 13.94 0.44
CA ALA A 91 -2.37 12.76 1.19
C ALA A 91 -1.85 12.78 2.64
N ALA A 92 -0.60 13.18 2.87
CA ALA A 92 -0.03 13.30 4.21
C ALA A 92 -0.78 14.33 5.08
N LYS A 93 -1.24 15.44 4.47
CA LYS A 93 -2.09 16.43 5.16
C LYS A 93 -3.42 15.82 5.59
N ILE A 94 -4.10 15.11 4.68
CA ILE A 94 -5.36 14.43 4.98
C ILE A 94 -5.17 13.35 6.05
N ALA A 95 -4.06 12.61 6.01
CA ALA A 95 -3.74 11.58 7.00
C ALA A 95 -3.64 12.16 8.41
N LYS A 96 -2.99 13.33 8.55
CA LYS A 96 -2.91 14.06 9.82
C LYS A 96 -4.29 14.47 10.33
N ASP A 97 -5.15 14.98 9.46
CA ASP A 97 -6.50 15.40 9.82
C ASP A 97 -7.38 14.20 10.24
N LYS A 98 -7.21 13.05 9.59
CA LYS A 98 -7.93 11.81 9.88
C LYS A 98 -7.32 10.96 11.01
N GLN A 99 -6.22 11.41 11.61
CA GLN A 99 -5.47 10.65 12.63
C GLN A 99 -5.05 9.23 12.21
N VAL A 100 -4.94 9.00 10.90
CA VAL A 100 -4.43 7.73 10.38
C VAL A 100 -2.92 7.84 10.24
N SER A 101 -2.20 6.86 10.79
CA SER A 101 -0.75 6.82 10.64
C SER A 101 -0.40 6.43 9.20
N SER A 102 0.07 7.40 8.44
CA SER A 102 0.98 7.14 7.33
C SER A 102 2.38 7.02 7.95
N LEU A 103 2.84 5.78 8.20
CA LEU A 103 4.03 5.57 9.02
C LEU A 103 5.25 6.24 8.34
N ARG A 104 5.81 7.20 9.08
CA ARG A 104 6.85 8.15 8.70
C ARG A 104 8.19 7.43 8.47
N MET A 105 8.43 6.92 7.28
CA MET A 105 9.78 6.46 6.90
C MET A 105 10.54 7.63 6.26
N LEU A 106 11.10 8.47 7.13
CA LEU A 106 12.22 9.38 6.88
C LEU A 106 12.16 10.25 5.61
N ILE A 107 11.26 11.24 5.57
CA ILE A 107 11.59 12.50 4.89
C ILE A 107 12.23 13.40 5.95
N LEU A 108 13.51 13.17 6.19
CA LEU A 108 14.44 14.20 6.64
C LEU A 108 14.75 15.03 5.39
N ILE A 109 13.91 16.01 5.13
CA ILE A 109 14.34 17.21 4.42
C ILE A 109 14.11 18.30 5.45
N PHE A 110 15.20 18.98 5.79
CA PHE A 110 15.33 20.04 6.79
C PHE A 110 14.12 20.99 6.82
#